data_AF-A0A1Q7I4T2-F1
#
_entry.id   AF-A0A1Q7I4T2-F1
#
_cell.length_a   1.000
_cell.length_b   1.000
_cell.length_c   1.000
_cell.angle_alpha   90.00
_cell.angle_beta   90.00
_cell.angle_gamma   90.00
#
_symmetry.space_group_name_H-M   'P 1'
#
loop_
_entity.id
_entity.type
_entity.pdbx_description
1 polymer ?
#
loop_
_entity_poly.entity_id
_entity_poly.type
_entity_poly.pdbx_seq_one_letter_code
_entity_poly.pdbx_strand_id
1 'polypeptide(L)'
;MFNDGDEGLTLIELMLVVLVIGVLAGVIAVNLNGVVANAKINSMKGTLSALQTAVDTFSANKDGKFPTATGNAGTISAAAADNNAKTFVEAYVHNLPSTVCTDWGVTCTGVAPSWSVSANGKAYFTDGAGTPNYWYLPTSVTASGTTTAP
;
A
#
# COMPACT_ATOMS: atom_id res chain seq x y z
N MET A 1 -8.55 -62.63 -3.76
CA MET A 1 -7.21 -62.17 -4.17
C MET A 1 -7.41 -61.38 -5.45
N PHE A 2 -7.52 -60.05 -5.36
CA PHE A 2 -7.53 -59.19 -6.54
C PHE A 2 -6.08 -58.75 -6.71
N ASN A 3 -5.43 -59.30 -7.73
CA ASN A 3 -4.13 -58.82 -8.18
C ASN A 3 -4.41 -58.04 -9.45
N ASP A 4 -4.90 -56.81 -9.29
CA ASP A 4 -5.05 -55.85 -10.38
C ASP A 4 -3.68 -55.59 -11.00
N GLY A 5 -3.64 -55.62 -12.33
CA GLY A 5 -2.41 -55.56 -13.10
C GLY A 5 -1.63 -54.28 -12.85
N ASP A 6 -0.37 -54.42 -12.44
CA ASP A 6 0.62 -53.35 -12.54
C ASP A 6 0.98 -53.16 -14.03
N GLU A 7 0.13 -52.44 -14.73
CA GLU A 7 0.35 -51.96 -16.08
C GLU A 7 1.41 -50.85 -16.03
N GLY A 8 2.63 -51.17 -16.49
CA GLY A 8 3.75 -50.24 -16.47
C GLY A 8 3.53 -49.00 -17.35
N LEU A 9 3.80 -47.81 -16.79
CA LEU A 9 3.83 -46.52 -17.50
C LEU A 9 4.67 -46.62 -18.78
N THR A 10 4.10 -46.20 -19.90
CA THR A 10 4.81 -46.22 -21.18
C THR A 10 5.79 -45.06 -21.29
N LEU A 11 6.95 -45.27 -21.94
CA LEU A 11 7.96 -44.23 -22.13
C LEU A 11 7.41 -43.02 -22.89
N ILE A 12 6.49 -43.25 -23.84
CA ILE A 12 5.86 -42.19 -24.62
C ILE A 12 4.93 -41.31 -23.77
N GLU A 13 4.27 -41.90 -22.77
CA GLU A 13 3.39 -41.18 -21.85
C GLU A 13 4.20 -40.22 -20.97
N LEU A 14 5.35 -40.68 -20.46
CA LEU A 14 6.24 -39.80 -19.71
C LEU A 14 6.89 -38.73 -20.59
N MET A 15 7.18 -39.04 -21.86
CA MET A 15 7.71 -38.08 -22.84
C MET A 15 6.72 -36.97 -23.20
N LEU A 16 5.45 -37.30 -23.43
CA LEU A 16 4.41 -36.31 -23.70
C LEU A 16 4.19 -35.40 -22.48
N VAL A 17 4.24 -35.96 -21.27
CA VAL A 17 4.08 -35.20 -20.02
C VAL A 17 5.18 -34.17 -19.85
N VAL A 18 6.46 -34.55 -20.01
CA VAL A 18 7.56 -33.57 -19.91
C VAL A 18 7.55 -32.55 -21.06
N LEU A 19 7.04 -32.92 -22.23
CA LEU A 19 6.84 -32.00 -23.36
C LEU A 19 5.78 -30.95 -23.05
N VAL A 20 4.61 -31.36 -22.53
CA VAL A 20 3.54 -30.44 -22.17
C VAL A 20 3.95 -29.55 -21.00
N ILE A 21 4.59 -30.10 -19.97
CA ILE A 21 5.12 -29.31 -18.85
C ILE A 21 6.20 -28.34 -19.33
N GLY A 22 7.05 -28.71 -20.30
CA GLY A 22 8.06 -27.84 -20.89
C GLY A 22 7.47 -26.62 -21.61
N VAL A 23 6.38 -26.82 -22.38
CA VAL A 23 5.66 -25.72 -23.05
C VAL A 23 4.95 -24.82 -22.04
N LEU A 24 4.25 -25.41 -21.07
CA LEU A 24 3.53 -24.65 -20.04
C LEU A 24 4.48 -23.84 -19.15
N ALA A 25 5.63 -24.41 -18.78
CA ALA A 25 6.66 -23.72 -18.01
C ALA A 25 7.20 -22.48 -18.72
N GLY A 26 7.33 -22.52 -20.06
CA GLY A 26 7.80 -21.38 -20.87
C GLY A 26 6.82 -20.18 -20.88
N VAL A 27 5.51 -20.43 -20.82
CA VAL A 27 4.49 -19.37 -20.88
C VAL A 27 4.31 -18.65 -19.53
N ILE A 28 4.62 -19.32 -18.42
CA ILE A 28 4.40 -18.80 -17.05
C ILE A 28 5.43 -17.73 -16.65
N ALA A 29 6.45 -17.45 -17.48
CA ALA A 29 7.43 -16.38 -17.27
C ALA A 29 6.83 -14.97 -17.48
N VAL A 30 5.75 -14.66 -16.75
CA VAL A 30 5.10 -13.35 -16.75
C VAL A 30 5.79 -12.46 -15.71
N ASN A 31 6.01 -11.19 -16.05
CA ASN A 31 6.60 -10.16 -15.19
C ASN A 31 5.72 -9.85 -13.96
N LEU A 32 5.73 -10.75 -12.97
CA LEU A 32 5.05 -10.58 -11.68
C LEU A 32 5.57 -9.36 -10.89
N ASN A 33 6.83 -8.98 -11.11
CA ASN A 33 7.48 -7.88 -10.40
C ASN A 33 6.76 -6.53 -10.58
N GLY A 34 6.32 -6.21 -11.81
CA GLY A 34 5.58 -4.97 -12.08
C GLY A 34 4.16 -4.96 -11.48
N VAL A 35 3.50 -6.11 -11.48
CA VAL A 35 2.16 -6.28 -10.90
C VAL A 35 2.21 -6.12 -9.38
N VAL A 36 3.18 -6.78 -8.73
CA VAL A 36 3.39 -6.68 -7.28
C VAL A 36 3.78 -5.26 -6.87
N ALA A 37 4.62 -4.58 -7.65
CA ALA A 37 5.00 -3.20 -7.41
C ALA A 37 3.79 -2.25 -7.45
N ASN A 38 2.97 -2.36 -8.49
CA ASN A 38 1.75 -1.56 -8.62
C ASN A 38 0.73 -1.89 -7.53
N ALA A 39 0.60 -3.16 -7.13
CA ALA A 39 -0.29 -3.57 -6.05
C ALA A 39 0.09 -2.92 -4.71
N LYS A 40 1.39 -2.85 -4.38
CA LYS A 40 1.89 -2.17 -3.17
C LYS A 40 1.58 -0.66 -3.18
N ILE A 41 1.85 0.00 -4.30
CA ILE A 41 1.55 1.44 -4.48
C ILE A 41 0.04 1.70 -4.39
N ASN A 42 -0.78 0.85 -5.01
CA ASN A 42 -2.24 0.99 -4.99
C ASN A 42 -2.84 0.70 -3.62
N SER A 43 -2.32 -0.28 -2.89
CA SER A 43 -2.68 -0.52 -1.49
C SER A 43 -2.45 0.74 -0.66
N MET A 44 -1.31 1.40 -0.87
CA MET A 44 -1.02 2.63 -0.15
C MET A 44 -1.96 3.79 -0.49
N LYS A 45 -2.28 3.97 -1.78
CA LYS A 45 -3.30 4.94 -2.20
C LYS A 45 -4.67 4.64 -1.58
N GLY A 46 -5.03 3.35 -1.46
CA GLY A 46 -6.28 2.91 -0.82
C GLY A 46 -6.36 3.33 0.65
N THR A 47 -5.31 3.09 1.43
CA THR A 47 -5.28 3.51 2.84
C THR A 47 -5.33 5.03 2.99
N LEU A 48 -4.63 5.79 2.14
CA LEU A 48 -4.69 7.26 2.17
C LEU A 48 -6.08 7.79 1.78
N SER A 49 -6.74 7.14 0.83
CA SER A 49 -8.12 7.47 0.46
C SER A 49 -9.10 7.19 1.60
N ALA A 50 -8.93 6.07 2.32
CA ALA A 50 -9.73 5.77 3.50
C ALA A 50 -9.51 6.82 4.61
N LEU A 51 -8.26 7.24 4.79
CA LEU A 51 -7.93 8.30 5.73
C LEU A 51 -8.59 9.63 5.37
N GLN A 52 -8.60 10.04 4.08
CA GLN A 52 -9.33 11.23 3.67
C GLN A 52 -10.82 11.13 3.97
N THR A 53 -11.45 10.01 3.63
CA THR A 53 -12.89 9.82 3.91
C THR A 53 -13.17 10.01 5.39
N ALA A 54 -12.30 9.52 6.27
CA ALA A 54 -12.40 9.76 7.71
C ALA A 54 -12.25 11.25 8.04
N VAL A 55 -11.29 11.96 7.43
CA VAL A 55 -11.10 13.41 7.64
C VAL A 55 -12.32 14.22 7.19
N ASP A 56 -12.90 13.89 6.04
CA ASP A 56 -14.11 14.52 5.51
C ASP A 56 -15.30 14.28 6.45
N THR A 57 -15.44 13.04 6.93
CA THR A 57 -16.48 12.68 7.90
C THR A 57 -16.29 13.44 9.22
N PHE A 58 -15.05 13.56 9.71
CA PHE A 58 -14.75 14.34 10.90
C PHE A 58 -15.11 15.81 10.73
N SER A 59 -14.73 16.41 9.59
CA SER A 59 -15.03 17.80 9.28
C SER A 59 -16.54 18.06 9.20
N ALA A 60 -17.29 17.16 8.57
CA ALA A 60 -18.75 17.23 8.52
C ALA A 60 -19.41 17.20 9.90
N ASN A 61 -18.84 16.44 10.85
CA ASN A 61 -19.37 16.31 12.22
C ASN A 61 -18.85 17.38 13.20
N LYS A 62 -17.82 18.14 12.84
CA LYS A 62 -17.13 19.09 13.73
C LYS A 62 -17.19 20.53 13.20
N ASP A 63 -18.29 20.89 12.53
CA ASP A 63 -18.55 22.25 12.02
C ASP A 63 -17.45 22.75 11.06
N GLY A 64 -16.97 21.88 10.17
CA GLY A 64 -15.91 22.22 9.21
C GLY A 64 -14.50 22.23 9.79
N LYS A 65 -14.32 21.81 11.05
CA LYS A 65 -13.00 21.71 11.69
C LYS A 65 -12.27 20.45 11.22
N PHE A 66 -11.02 20.60 10.85
CA PHE A 66 -10.17 19.48 10.48
C PHE A 66 -9.43 18.90 11.68
N PRO A 67 -8.98 17.63 11.60
CA PRO A 67 -8.26 16.95 12.67
C PRO A 67 -6.79 17.43 12.75
N THR A 68 -6.57 18.74 12.71
CA THR A 68 -5.26 19.40 12.79
C THR A 68 -5.10 20.17 14.10
N ALA A 69 -3.89 20.26 14.61
CA ALA A 69 -3.54 21.13 15.74
C ALA A 69 -3.81 22.60 15.36
N THR A 70 -4.77 23.26 16.04
CA THR A 70 -4.92 24.72 16.01
C THR A 70 -5.10 25.34 14.61
N GLY A 71 -5.63 24.58 13.64
CA GLY A 71 -5.87 25.05 12.27
C GLY A 71 -4.63 25.18 11.38
N ASN A 72 -3.46 24.69 11.84
CA ASN A 72 -2.25 24.61 11.03
C ASN A 72 -2.07 23.18 10.48
N ALA A 73 -1.55 23.05 9.26
CA ALA A 73 -1.17 21.74 8.72
C ALA A 73 -0.15 21.07 9.65
N GLY A 74 -0.38 19.82 10.01
CA GLY A 74 0.45 19.15 11.02
C GLY A 74 0.21 17.65 11.09
N THR A 75 1.25 16.94 11.52
CA THR A 75 1.19 15.49 11.73
C THR A 75 0.15 15.18 12.80
N ILE A 76 -0.84 14.37 12.44
CA ILE A 76 -1.84 13.91 13.40
C ILE A 76 -1.20 12.79 14.23
N SER A 77 -1.28 12.92 15.56
CA SER A 77 -0.92 11.81 16.45
C SER A 77 -1.95 11.69 17.57
N ALA A 78 -2.14 10.44 18.04
CA ALA A 78 -2.93 10.17 19.23
C ALA A 78 -2.35 10.81 20.51
N ALA A 79 -1.07 11.21 20.46
CA ALA A 79 -0.30 11.78 21.56
C ALA A 79 -0.26 13.31 21.53
N ALA A 80 -0.75 13.97 20.48
CA ALA A 80 -0.79 15.43 20.40
C ALA A 80 -1.91 15.96 21.33
N ALA A 81 -1.61 17.02 22.08
CA ALA A 81 -2.49 17.64 23.09
C ALA A 81 -3.71 18.36 22.49
N ASP A 82 -4.03 18.13 21.21
CA ASP A 82 -5.10 18.80 20.49
C ASP A 82 -6.33 17.90 20.50
N ASN A 83 -7.38 18.35 21.18
CA ASN A 83 -8.62 17.58 21.38
C ASN A 83 -9.20 17.01 20.07
N ASN A 84 -9.01 17.70 18.93
CA ASN A 84 -9.52 17.26 17.63
C ASN A 84 -8.73 16.10 17.02
N ALA A 85 -7.40 16.12 17.08
CA ALA A 85 -6.55 15.03 16.57
C ALA A 85 -6.77 13.76 17.39
N LYS A 86 -6.83 13.88 18.72
CA LYS A 86 -7.16 12.75 19.61
C LYS A 86 -8.55 12.18 19.33
N THR A 87 -9.58 13.04 19.26
CA THR A 87 -10.96 12.62 18.95
C THR A 87 -11.06 11.94 17.58
N PHE A 88 -10.33 12.44 16.58
CA PHE A 88 -10.28 11.84 15.25
C PHE A 88 -9.73 10.42 15.28
N VAL A 89 -8.59 10.22 15.95
CA VAL A 89 -8.00 8.88 16.08
C VAL A 89 -8.94 7.96 16.85
N GLU A 90 -9.51 8.40 17.97
CA GLU A 90 -10.33 7.54 18.83
C GLU A 90 -11.69 7.19 18.23
N ALA A 91 -12.33 8.12 17.50
CA ALA A 91 -13.72 7.95 17.05
C ALA A 91 -13.89 7.70 15.54
N TYR A 92 -12.89 7.97 14.69
CA TYR A 92 -13.05 7.88 13.24
C TYR A 92 -12.08 6.90 12.58
N VAL A 93 -10.82 6.85 13.04
CA VAL A 93 -9.80 6.02 12.39
C VAL A 93 -9.43 4.78 13.19
N HIS A 94 -9.54 4.83 14.52
CA HIS A 94 -9.20 3.81 15.53
C HIS A 94 -7.73 3.34 15.54
N ASN A 95 -7.07 3.26 14.38
CA ASN A 95 -5.65 3.01 14.25
C ASN A 95 -5.07 3.79 13.08
N LEU A 96 -4.03 4.57 13.35
CA LEU A 96 -3.38 5.36 12.33
C LEU A 96 -2.51 4.49 11.41
N PRO A 97 -2.42 4.82 10.11
CA PRO A 97 -1.53 4.12 9.19
C PRO A 97 -0.07 4.23 9.64
N SER A 98 0.75 3.22 9.36
CA SER A 98 2.19 3.29 9.66
C SER A 98 2.85 4.44 8.88
N THR A 99 3.75 5.17 9.53
CA THR A 99 4.58 6.20 8.89
C THR A 99 5.80 5.61 8.18
N VAL A 100 6.12 4.34 8.44
CA VAL A 100 7.30 3.67 7.88
C VAL A 100 6.98 3.08 6.51
N CYS A 101 7.66 3.56 5.46
CA CYS A 101 7.40 3.13 4.08
C CYS A 101 7.56 1.61 3.85
N THR A 102 8.51 0.97 4.54
CA THR A 102 8.77 -0.46 4.37
C THR A 102 7.58 -1.33 4.80
N ASP A 103 6.74 -0.86 5.74
CA ASP A 103 5.55 -1.60 6.18
C ASP A 103 4.49 -1.70 5.07
N TRP A 104 4.55 -0.78 4.11
CA TRP A 104 3.67 -0.72 2.94
C TRP A 104 4.32 -1.38 1.72
N GLY A 105 5.51 -1.96 1.89
CA GLY A 105 6.30 -2.55 0.81
C GLY A 105 6.84 -1.51 -0.18
N VAL A 106 6.95 -0.25 0.20
CA VAL A 106 7.49 0.83 -0.66
C VAL A 106 8.77 1.41 -0.08
N THR A 107 9.57 2.03 -0.93
CA THR A 107 10.77 2.79 -0.59
C THR A 107 10.50 4.27 -0.82
N CYS A 108 10.80 5.09 0.19
CA CYS A 108 10.70 6.54 0.12
C CYS A 108 12.10 7.13 0.13
N THR A 109 12.36 8.14 -0.70
CA THR A 109 13.70 8.74 -0.83
C THR A 109 13.93 9.97 0.06
N GLY A 110 12.89 10.45 0.75
CA GLY A 110 12.97 11.67 1.56
C GLY A 110 13.21 11.44 3.06
N VAL A 111 13.45 12.54 3.78
CA VAL A 111 13.81 12.54 5.21
C VAL A 111 12.53 12.55 6.05
N ALA A 112 12.32 11.49 6.85
CA ALA A 112 11.16 11.30 7.73
C ALA A 112 9.80 11.23 7.00
N PRO A 113 9.57 10.19 6.18
CA PRO A 113 8.29 9.99 5.53
C PRO A 113 7.17 9.83 6.56
N SER A 114 6.05 10.51 6.33
CA SER A 114 4.88 10.46 7.21
C SER A 114 3.64 10.88 6.47
N TRP A 115 2.47 10.48 6.96
CA TRP A 115 1.21 11.05 6.51
C TRP A 115 0.82 12.22 7.44
N SER A 116 0.09 13.18 6.88
CA SER A 116 -0.32 14.40 7.57
C SER A 116 -1.64 14.91 6.99
N VAL A 117 -2.31 15.81 7.72
CA VAL A 117 -3.52 16.48 7.25
C VAL A 117 -3.26 17.98 7.17
N SER A 118 -3.60 18.56 6.02
CA SER A 118 -3.48 19.98 5.75
C SER A 118 -4.51 20.77 6.56
N ALA A 119 -4.23 22.05 6.80
CA ALA A 119 -5.21 23.02 7.33
C ALA A 119 -6.50 23.09 6.49
N ASN A 120 -6.45 22.67 5.21
CA ASN A 120 -7.60 22.61 4.31
C ASN A 120 -8.27 21.22 4.30
N GLY A 121 -7.93 20.32 5.23
CA GLY A 121 -8.57 19.02 5.36
C GLY A 121 -8.09 17.93 4.44
N LYS A 122 -7.02 18.16 3.67
CA LYS A 122 -6.47 17.14 2.78
C LYS A 122 -5.49 16.24 3.52
N ALA A 123 -5.73 14.93 3.52
CA ALA A 123 -4.78 13.92 3.93
C ALA A 123 -3.77 13.68 2.81
N TYR A 124 -2.49 13.65 3.16
CA TYR A 124 -1.40 13.42 2.20
C TYR A 124 -0.25 12.67 2.86
N PHE A 125 0.56 12.03 2.02
CA PHE A 125 1.84 11.46 2.43
C PHE A 125 2.96 12.41 2.01
N THR A 126 3.82 12.80 2.96
CA THR A 126 4.99 13.61 2.72
C THR A 126 6.24 12.76 2.87
N ASP A 127 7.21 12.96 1.99
CA ASP A 127 8.57 12.44 2.11
C ASP A 127 9.52 13.46 2.79
N GLY A 128 9.00 14.61 3.24
CA GLY A 128 9.81 15.69 3.82
C GLY A 128 10.40 16.65 2.79
N ALA A 129 10.18 16.46 1.48
CA ALA A 129 10.53 17.45 0.46
C ALA A 129 9.47 18.56 0.40
N GLY A 130 9.88 19.83 0.51
CA GLY A 130 9.01 20.99 0.68
C GLY A 130 8.13 21.43 -0.51
N THR A 131 7.68 20.53 -1.40
CA THR A 131 6.83 20.87 -2.57
C THR A 131 5.97 19.68 -3.04
N PRO A 132 4.85 19.97 -3.75
CA PRO A 132 3.49 20.04 -3.21
C PRO A 132 2.96 18.70 -2.66
N ASN A 133 2.13 18.80 -1.63
CA ASN A 133 1.41 17.69 -1.00
C ASN A 133 0.43 17.04 -1.99
N TYR A 134 0.84 15.94 -2.61
CA TYR A 134 0.02 15.25 -3.59
C TYR A 134 -1.02 14.35 -2.91
N TRP A 135 -2.25 14.42 -3.43
CA TRP A 135 -3.38 13.53 -3.16
C TRP A 135 -3.10 12.05 -3.53
N TYR A 136 -2.03 11.83 -4.28
CA TYR A 136 -1.51 10.55 -4.74
C TYR A 136 0.00 10.58 -4.59
N LEU A 137 0.58 9.46 -4.20
CA LEU A 137 1.99 9.31 -3.82
C LEU A 137 2.99 10.11 -4.68
N PRO A 138 3.94 10.83 -4.06
CA PRO A 138 4.92 11.59 -4.80
C PRO A 138 5.77 10.65 -5.68
N THR A 139 6.36 11.20 -6.74
CA THR A 139 7.29 10.52 -7.66
C THR A 139 8.53 9.94 -6.95
N SER A 140 8.73 10.25 -5.67
CA SER A 140 9.77 9.76 -4.77
C SER A 140 9.42 8.44 -4.06
N VAL A 141 8.21 7.90 -4.26
CA VAL A 141 7.82 6.61 -3.67
C VAL A 141 7.82 5.51 -4.73
N THR A 142 8.78 4.59 -4.60
CA THR A 142 8.94 3.43 -5.49
C THR A 142 8.60 2.14 -4.75
N ALA A 143 8.20 1.09 -5.47
CA ALA A 143 7.93 -0.19 -4.81
C ALA A 143 9.23 -0.86 -4.35
N SER A 144 9.27 -1.29 -3.09
CA SER A 144 10.42 -1.99 -2.52
C SER A 144 10.61 -3.34 -3.21
N GLY A 145 11.83 -3.59 -3.68
CA GLY A 145 12.22 -4.82 -4.37
C GLY A 145 12.08 -4.79 -5.89
N THR A 146 11.79 -3.64 -6.51
CA THR A 146 11.94 -3.49 -7.96
C THR A 146 13.37 -3.07 -8.27
N THR A 147 14.24 -4.05 -8.53
CA THR A 147 15.41 -3.75 -9.36
C THR A 147 14.84 -3.28 -10.70
N THR A 148 15.09 -2.03 -11.07
CA THR A 148 15.03 -1.61 -12.47
C THR A 148 15.76 -2.69 -13.27
N ALA A 149 15.01 -3.44 -14.07
CA ALA A 149 15.64 -4.30 -15.06
C ALA A 149 16.49 -3.40 -15.96
N PRO A 150 17.71 -3.83 -16.36
CA PRO A 150 18.58 -3.07 -17.24
C PRO A 150 17.93 -2.78 -18.60
#